data_AF-A0A067NSY3-F1
#
_entry.id   AF-A0A067NSY3-F1
#
_cell.length_a   1.000
_cell.length_b   1.000
_cell.length_c   1.000
_cell.angle_alpha   90.00
_cell.angle_beta   90.00
_cell.angle_gamma   90.00
#
_symmetry.space_group_name_H-M   'P 1'
#
loop_
_entity.id
_entity.type
_entity.pdbx_description
1 polymer ?
#
loop_
_entity_poly.entity_id
_entity_poly.type
_entity_poly.pdbx_seq_one_letter_code
_entity_poly.pdbx_strand_id
1 'polypeptide(L)'
;MSAEHLEPDSRVYVNTLRPPVGTSFFAFKDTQVFRNVYLGNSRFSADFVLRVNISVQAYSYASGANPNEEDFAAKGGVIHVILVLDGDMEVTSGFAVRWDFIDLEIAAPDGFRASLHQPATGRLEGDKWTYDINYEEVLPMFKNMGQEAFDFRAKFQDTYQRTKIEEKGSWDTKSCKIHLEPHPRDANIEESTHKLRTLSVFQTSELLDPIAHFNFKFHVRPTGDSRRIITNFDLLLGIFASLLGYTG
;
A
#
# COMPACT_ATOMS: atom_id res chain seq x y z
N MET A 1 8.75 36.68 17.55
CA MET A 1 8.48 35.29 17.15
C MET A 1 6.97 35.14 17.11
N SER A 2 6.38 35.28 15.94
CA SER A 2 4.95 35.08 15.72
C SER A 2 4.68 33.58 15.68
N ALA A 3 3.78 33.10 16.53
CA ALA A 3 3.26 31.75 16.42
C ALA A 3 2.56 31.64 15.06
N GLU A 4 3.10 30.80 14.17
CA GLU A 4 2.38 30.37 12.98
C GLU A 4 1.09 29.71 13.44
N HIS A 5 -0.02 30.37 13.11
CA HIS A 5 -1.35 29.81 13.22
C HIS A 5 -1.42 28.70 12.18
N LEU A 6 -1.17 27.46 12.58
CA LEU A 6 -1.43 26.29 11.75
C LEU A 6 -2.94 26.26 11.53
N GLU A 7 -3.38 26.64 10.33
CA GLU A 7 -4.76 26.40 9.93
C GLU A 7 -5.07 24.91 10.07
N PRO A 8 -6.27 24.53 10.53
CA PRO A 8 -6.64 23.14 10.66
C PRO A 8 -6.54 22.48 9.28
N ASP A 9 -5.54 21.62 9.13
CA ASP A 9 -5.33 20.78 7.96
C ASP A 9 -6.66 20.06 7.69
N SER A 10 -7.33 20.42 6.59
CA SER A 10 -8.67 19.94 6.23
C SER A 10 -8.61 18.52 5.68
N ARG A 11 -7.84 17.66 6.36
CA ARG A 11 -7.62 16.28 6.00
C ARG A 11 -8.95 15.54 5.99
N VAL A 12 -9.37 15.16 4.79
CA VAL A 12 -10.46 14.22 4.60
C VAL A 12 -9.89 12.82 4.82
N TYR A 13 -10.32 12.14 5.89
CA TYR A 13 -9.99 10.74 6.12
C TYR A 13 -11.26 9.92 6.30
N VAL A 14 -11.49 8.96 5.41
CA VAL A 14 -12.60 8.01 5.46
C VAL A 14 -12.04 6.62 5.22
N ASN A 15 -12.31 5.68 6.13
CA ASN A 15 -11.98 4.27 5.94
C ASN A 15 -13.20 3.42 6.26
N THR A 16 -13.92 3.03 5.21
CA THR A 16 -15.08 2.14 5.23
C THR A 16 -14.75 0.88 4.42
N LEU A 17 -13.57 0.30 4.65
CA LEU A 17 -13.15 -0.95 4.02
C LEU A 17 -13.58 -2.17 4.82
N ARG A 18 -13.92 -2.05 6.11
CA ARG A 18 -14.48 -3.16 6.88
C ARG A 18 -16.00 -3.26 6.68
N PRO A 19 -16.53 -4.41 6.23
CA PRO A 19 -17.96 -4.60 6.11
C PRO A 19 -18.61 -4.78 7.49
N PRO A 20 -19.95 -4.73 7.59
CA PRO A 20 -20.66 -4.95 8.84
C PRO A 20 -20.33 -6.30 9.49
N VAL A 21 -20.45 -6.36 10.81
CA VAL A 21 -20.28 -7.62 11.57
C VAL A 21 -21.26 -8.69 11.04
N GLY A 22 -20.78 -9.92 10.91
CA GLY A 22 -21.57 -11.04 10.37
C GLY A 22 -21.43 -11.25 8.85
N THR A 23 -20.67 -10.38 8.17
CA THR A 23 -20.26 -10.59 6.78
C THR A 23 -19.44 -11.87 6.66
N SER A 24 -19.83 -12.74 5.73
CA SER A 24 -19.14 -13.97 5.36
C SER A 24 -18.05 -13.67 4.34
N PHE A 25 -17.02 -14.53 4.26
CA PHE A 25 -15.93 -14.42 3.28
C PHE A 25 -15.28 -13.03 3.25
N PHE A 26 -15.00 -12.52 4.45
CA PHE A 26 -14.18 -11.34 4.67
C PHE A 26 -13.04 -11.68 5.63
N ALA A 27 -11.82 -11.23 5.32
CA ALA A 27 -10.70 -11.28 6.26
C ALA A 27 -9.92 -9.96 6.27
N PHE A 28 -9.44 -9.61 7.46
CA PHE A 28 -8.65 -8.41 7.71
C PHE A 28 -7.35 -8.78 8.44
N LYS A 29 -6.23 -8.20 8.00
CA LYS A 29 -4.94 -8.32 8.67
C LYS A 29 -4.28 -6.95 8.74
N ASP A 30 -3.78 -6.60 9.93
CA ASP A 30 -2.92 -5.44 10.15
C ASP A 30 -1.53 -5.95 10.54
N THR A 31 -0.48 -5.50 9.87
CA THR A 31 0.88 -5.93 10.19
C THR A 31 1.95 -4.94 9.72
N GLN A 32 3.14 -5.02 10.32
CA GLN A 32 4.30 -4.26 9.86
C GLN A 32 5.07 -5.07 8.83
N VAL A 33 5.24 -4.51 7.62
CA VAL A 33 6.05 -5.10 6.55
C VAL A 33 7.50 -4.64 6.62
N PHE A 34 7.75 -3.42 7.11
CA PHE A 34 9.09 -2.92 7.38
C PHE A 34 9.10 -2.28 8.77
N ARG A 35 9.95 -2.78 9.68
CA ARG A 35 10.08 -2.29 11.05
C ARG A 35 11.53 -1.89 11.33
N ASN A 36 11.80 -0.59 11.43
CA ASN A 36 13.14 -0.05 11.62
C ASN A 36 14.15 -0.65 10.65
N VAL A 37 13.77 -0.79 9.37
CA VAL A 37 14.71 -1.27 8.36
C VAL A 37 15.66 -0.14 8.01
N TYR A 38 16.95 -0.38 8.21
CA TYR A 38 18.01 0.58 7.89
C TYR A 38 18.64 0.21 6.56
N LEU A 39 18.57 1.12 5.59
CA LEU A 39 19.24 1.01 4.31
C LEU A 39 20.33 2.09 4.27
N GLY A 40 21.59 1.65 4.23
CA GLY A 40 22.74 2.54 4.18
C GLY A 40 23.91 1.91 3.43
N ASN A 41 24.78 2.74 2.88
CA ASN A 41 25.98 2.28 2.18
C ASN A 41 27.17 2.31 3.13
N SER A 42 27.68 1.15 3.53
CA SER A 42 28.82 1.04 4.46
C SER A 42 30.16 1.46 3.87
N ARG A 43 30.27 1.67 2.54
CA ARG A 43 31.52 2.09 1.89
C ARG A 43 31.72 3.60 1.85
N PHE A 44 30.64 4.38 1.95
CA PHE A 44 30.69 5.82 2.18
C PHE A 44 30.32 6.00 3.65
N SER A 45 31.35 6.14 4.49
CA SER A 45 31.26 6.30 5.93
C SER A 45 30.02 7.10 6.37
N ALA A 46 29.02 6.47 6.99
CA ALA A 46 27.92 7.13 7.71
C ALA A 46 27.02 8.12 6.94
N ASP A 47 27.18 8.26 5.61
CA ASP A 47 26.64 9.45 4.94
C ASP A 47 25.15 9.37 4.61
N PHE A 48 24.57 8.19 4.37
CA PHE A 48 23.12 8.03 4.13
C PHE A 48 22.54 6.85 4.90
N VAL A 49 21.53 7.14 5.71
CA VAL A 49 20.74 6.16 6.43
C VAL A 49 19.27 6.44 6.14
N LEU A 50 18.61 5.50 5.46
CA LEU A 50 17.17 5.50 5.37
C LEU A 50 16.61 4.50 6.39
N ARG A 51 15.84 5.01 7.34
CA ARG A 51 15.01 4.20 8.24
C ARG A 51 13.59 4.12 7.67
N VAL A 52 13.09 2.91 7.50
CA VAL A 52 11.75 2.65 6.95
C VAL A 52 10.88 1.96 7.99
N ASN A 53 9.70 2.54 8.25
CA ASN A 53 8.63 1.98 9.06
C ASN A 53 7.33 1.98 8.26
N ILE A 54 6.90 0.82 7.80
CA ILE A 54 5.69 0.68 6.97
C ILE A 54 4.82 -0.44 7.54
N SER A 55 3.56 -0.09 7.78
CA SER A 55 2.47 -0.99 8.11
C SER A 55 1.57 -1.18 6.90
N VAL A 56 0.92 -2.34 6.83
CA VAL A 56 -0.10 -2.66 5.83
C VAL A 56 -1.37 -3.13 6.52
N GLN A 57 -2.48 -2.53 6.11
CA GLN A 57 -3.82 -3.00 6.39
C GLN A 57 -4.33 -3.72 5.14
N ALA A 58 -4.43 -5.04 5.23
CA ALA A 58 -4.89 -5.91 4.16
C ALA A 58 -6.34 -6.32 4.40
N TYR A 59 -7.19 -6.06 3.42
CA TYR A 59 -8.60 -6.41 3.40
C TYR A 59 -8.84 -7.38 2.25
N SER A 60 -9.47 -8.51 2.52
CA SER A 60 -9.82 -9.49 1.50
C SER A 60 -11.32 -9.79 1.51
N TYR A 61 -11.91 -9.88 0.33
CA TYR A 61 -13.34 -10.08 0.11
C TYR A 61 -13.53 -11.14 -0.97
N ALA A 62 -14.47 -12.08 -0.79
CA ALA A 62 -15.08 -12.76 -1.92
C ALA A 62 -16.38 -12.04 -2.26
N SER A 63 -16.55 -11.68 -3.54
CA SER A 63 -17.70 -10.95 -4.05
C SER A 63 -18.34 -11.67 -5.24
N GLY A 64 -19.58 -11.31 -5.57
CA GLY A 64 -20.32 -11.81 -6.73
C GLY A 64 -20.91 -13.21 -6.55
N ALA A 65 -20.09 -14.19 -6.17
CA ALA A 65 -20.50 -15.57 -5.92
C ALA A 65 -19.93 -16.11 -4.61
N ASN A 66 -20.52 -17.18 -4.07
CA ASN A 66 -20.00 -17.83 -2.86
C ASN A 66 -18.71 -18.60 -3.22
N PRO A 67 -17.57 -18.35 -2.55
CA PRO A 67 -16.28 -18.98 -2.89
C PRO A 67 -16.23 -20.50 -2.64
N ASN A 68 -17.26 -21.09 -2.02
CA ASN A 68 -17.37 -22.55 -1.84
C ASN A 68 -18.06 -23.25 -2.99
N GLU A 69 -18.56 -22.51 -3.99
CA GLU A 69 -19.19 -23.09 -5.16
C GLU A 69 -18.13 -23.48 -6.20
N GLU A 70 -18.19 -24.70 -6.73
CA GLU A 70 -17.24 -25.21 -7.73
C GLU A 70 -17.13 -24.30 -8.98
N ASP A 71 -18.22 -23.60 -9.31
CA ASP A 71 -18.33 -22.68 -10.44
C ASP A 71 -18.19 -21.19 -10.05
N PHE A 72 -17.47 -20.87 -8.96
CA PHE A 72 -17.30 -19.51 -8.43
C PHE A 72 -17.02 -18.47 -9.53
N ALA A 73 -15.99 -18.71 -10.36
CA ALA A 73 -15.61 -17.81 -11.44
C ALA A 73 -16.71 -17.65 -12.50
N ALA A 74 -17.34 -18.76 -12.90
CA ALA A 74 -18.39 -18.76 -13.93
C ALA A 74 -19.67 -18.04 -13.48
N LYS A 75 -19.89 -17.95 -12.16
CA LYS A 75 -20.99 -17.20 -11.54
C LYS A 75 -20.65 -15.72 -11.29
N GLY A 76 -19.50 -15.24 -11.78
CA GLY A 76 -19.05 -13.85 -11.59
C GLY A 76 -18.34 -13.61 -10.26
N GLY A 77 -17.85 -14.68 -9.61
CA GLY A 77 -17.08 -14.60 -8.40
C GLY A 77 -15.73 -13.91 -8.59
N VAL A 78 -15.42 -12.97 -7.69
CA VAL A 78 -14.12 -12.28 -7.66
C VAL A 78 -13.61 -12.20 -6.23
N ILE A 79 -12.33 -12.51 -6.02
CA ILE A 79 -11.61 -12.22 -4.79
C ILE A 79 -10.93 -10.87 -4.95
N HIS A 80 -11.25 -9.93 -4.06
CA HIS A 80 -10.63 -8.61 -3.99
C HIS A 80 -9.66 -8.59 -2.81
N VAL A 81 -8.42 -8.12 -3.03
CA VAL A 81 -7.46 -7.81 -1.98
C VAL A 81 -7.10 -6.33 -2.07
N ILE A 82 -7.46 -5.57 -1.04
CA ILE A 82 -7.14 -4.15 -0.91
C ILE A 82 -6.04 -4.03 0.14
N LEU A 83 -4.91 -3.45 -0.25
CA LEU A 83 -3.78 -3.16 0.64
C LEU A 83 -3.68 -1.66 0.83
N VAL A 84 -3.85 -1.19 2.07
CA VAL A 84 -3.58 0.19 2.47
C VAL A 84 -2.24 0.20 3.20
N LEU A 85 -1.25 0.90 2.65
CA LEU A 85 0.03 1.09 3.33
C LEU A 85 0.04 2.45 4.02
N ASP A 86 0.61 2.46 5.22
CA ASP A 86 0.85 3.64 6.02
C ASP A 86 2.22 3.54 6.67
N GLY A 87 2.98 4.60 6.65
CA GLY A 87 4.29 4.60 7.26
C GLY A 87 5.04 5.91 7.18
N ASP A 88 6.29 5.84 7.60
CA ASP A 88 7.28 6.88 7.42
C ASP A 88 8.61 6.33 6.94
N MET A 89 9.31 7.22 6.26
CA MET A 89 10.68 7.07 5.81
C MET A 89 11.45 8.24 6.40
N GLU A 90 12.42 7.94 7.24
CA GLU A 90 13.32 8.92 7.83
C GLU A 90 14.65 8.81 7.11
N VAL A 91 15.03 9.88 6.43
CA VAL A 91 16.33 10.01 5.80
C VAL A 91 17.21 10.79 6.78
N THR A 92 18.27 10.14 7.28
CA THR A 92 19.29 10.78 8.12
C THR A 92 20.60 10.80 7.33
N SER A 93 21.29 11.94 7.36
CA SER A 93 22.48 12.15 6.55
C SER A 93 23.48 13.05 7.28
N GLY A 94 24.72 12.57 7.47
CA GLY A 94 25.79 13.34 8.14
C GLY A 94 26.35 14.51 7.32
N PHE A 95 26.14 14.48 6.00
CA PHE A 95 26.48 15.54 5.03
C PHE A 95 25.36 15.68 3.99
N ALA A 96 25.46 16.53 2.97
CA ALA A 96 24.42 16.68 1.93
C ALA A 96 24.33 15.46 0.99
N VAL A 97 23.95 14.28 1.50
CA VAL A 97 23.72 13.11 0.65
C VAL A 97 22.39 13.24 -0.05
N ARG A 98 22.50 13.03 -1.35
CA ARG A 98 21.39 13.08 -2.29
C ARG A 98 21.01 11.65 -2.61
N TRP A 99 19.73 11.41 -2.76
CA TRP A 99 19.20 10.18 -3.31
C TRP A 99 18.46 10.54 -4.60
N ASP A 100 18.57 9.70 -5.61
CA ASP A 100 17.91 9.97 -6.89
C ASP A 100 16.43 9.56 -6.81
N PHE A 101 16.16 8.36 -6.27
CA PHE A 101 14.80 7.89 -6.03
C PHE A 101 14.73 6.81 -4.95
N ILE A 102 13.51 6.58 -4.47
CA ILE A 102 13.10 5.46 -3.66
C ILE A 102 11.92 4.77 -4.35
N ASP A 103 12.00 3.47 -4.59
CA ASP A 103 10.88 2.66 -5.08
C ASP A 103 10.38 1.71 -4.01
N LEU A 104 9.07 1.56 -3.91
CA LEU A 104 8.42 0.43 -3.24
C LEU A 104 7.52 -0.28 -4.24
N GLU A 105 7.82 -1.55 -4.51
CA GLU A 105 7.02 -2.44 -5.34
C GLU A 105 6.26 -3.43 -4.47
N ILE A 106 4.97 -3.61 -4.77
CA ILE A 106 4.10 -4.64 -4.19
C ILE A 106 3.77 -5.59 -5.33
N ALA A 107 4.40 -6.76 -5.34
CA ALA A 107 4.14 -7.82 -6.29
C ALA A 107 3.06 -8.76 -5.76
N ALA A 108 2.03 -9.00 -6.57
CA ALA A 108 0.97 -9.95 -6.28
C ALA A 108 1.44 -11.39 -6.56
N PRO A 109 0.87 -12.38 -5.85
CA PRO A 109 1.08 -13.78 -6.20
C PRO A 109 0.47 -14.11 -7.57
N ASP A 110 0.85 -15.25 -8.15
CA ASP A 110 0.24 -15.72 -9.40
C ASP A 110 -1.28 -15.90 -9.25
N GLY A 111 -2.01 -15.69 -10.35
CA GLY A 111 -3.47 -15.67 -10.38
C GLY A 111 -4.08 -14.31 -10.03
N PHE A 112 -3.39 -13.46 -9.26
CA PHE A 112 -3.83 -12.09 -8.99
C PHE A 112 -3.41 -11.11 -10.09
N ARG A 113 -4.25 -10.09 -10.28
CA ARG A 113 -3.98 -8.94 -11.13
C ARG A 113 -4.15 -7.64 -10.36
N ALA A 114 -3.21 -6.71 -10.50
CA ALA A 114 -3.43 -5.36 -9.98
C ALA A 114 -4.47 -4.65 -10.84
N SER A 115 -5.48 -4.05 -10.20
CA SER A 115 -6.54 -3.30 -10.89
C SER A 115 -6.45 -1.79 -10.62
N LEU A 116 -5.86 -1.39 -9.48
CA LEU A 116 -5.73 0.00 -9.08
C LEU A 116 -4.52 0.21 -8.17
N HIS A 117 -3.89 1.36 -8.33
CA HIS A 117 -2.96 1.91 -7.34
C HIS A 117 -3.15 3.42 -7.20
N GLN A 118 -3.19 3.91 -5.96
CA GLN A 118 -3.36 5.32 -5.64
C GLN A 118 -2.42 5.76 -4.50
N PRO A 119 -1.98 7.03 -4.48
CA PRO A 119 -2.22 8.04 -5.51
C PRO A 119 -1.38 7.78 -6.77
N ALA A 120 -1.85 8.19 -7.95
CA ALA A 120 -1.06 8.10 -9.18
C ALA A 120 0.00 9.22 -9.28
N THR A 121 -0.34 10.42 -8.82
CA THR A 121 0.54 11.59 -8.75
C THR A 121 -0.06 12.63 -7.80
N GLY A 122 0.73 13.65 -7.44
CA GLY A 122 0.29 14.76 -6.59
C GLY A 122 0.05 16.04 -7.39
N ARG A 123 -0.51 17.05 -6.71
CA ARG A 123 -0.62 18.44 -7.18
C ARG A 123 0.42 19.29 -6.46
N LEU A 124 1.26 20.00 -7.20
CA LEU A 124 2.30 20.87 -6.65
C LEU A 124 1.77 22.29 -6.42
N GLU A 125 1.98 22.82 -5.22
CA GLU A 125 1.77 24.23 -4.86
C GLU A 125 2.96 24.73 -4.02
N GLY A 126 3.73 25.66 -4.58
CA GLY A 126 5.02 26.05 -3.99
C GLY A 126 5.97 24.86 -3.93
N ASP A 127 6.39 24.48 -2.72
CA ASP A 127 7.23 23.30 -2.46
C ASP A 127 6.42 22.10 -1.94
N LYS A 128 5.09 22.22 -1.86
CA LYS A 128 4.21 21.19 -1.28
C LYS A 128 3.48 20.43 -2.37
N TRP A 129 3.62 19.11 -2.32
CA TRP A 129 2.81 18.20 -3.10
C TRP A 129 1.62 17.74 -2.26
N THR A 130 0.41 17.89 -2.79
CA THR A 130 -0.83 17.36 -2.20
C THR A 130 -1.28 16.13 -2.97
N TYR A 131 -1.56 15.05 -2.27
CA TYR A 131 -2.00 13.77 -2.82
C TYR A 131 -3.39 13.44 -2.30
N ASP A 132 -4.23 12.93 -3.19
CA ASP A 132 -5.55 12.40 -2.84
C ASP A 132 -5.60 10.91 -3.16
N ILE A 133 -6.10 10.13 -2.22
CA ILE A 133 -6.57 8.77 -2.42
C ILE A 133 -8.09 8.85 -2.37
N ASN A 134 -8.75 8.35 -3.41
CA ASN A 134 -10.20 8.31 -3.50
C ASN A 134 -10.63 7.01 -4.17
N TYR A 135 -10.91 6.03 -3.32
CA TYR A 135 -11.37 4.71 -3.69
C TYR A 135 -12.81 4.51 -3.21
N GLU A 136 -13.67 4.06 -4.11
CA GLU A 136 -15.03 3.65 -3.81
C GLU A 136 -15.45 2.53 -4.76
N GLU A 137 -15.85 1.39 -4.23
CA GLU A 137 -16.36 0.25 -5.00
C GLU A 137 -17.56 -0.36 -4.27
N VAL A 138 -18.57 -0.82 -5.02
CA VAL A 138 -19.69 -1.58 -4.47
C VAL A 138 -19.43 -3.06 -4.72
N LEU A 139 -19.29 -3.83 -3.64
CA LEU A 139 -18.97 -5.25 -3.66
C LEU A 139 -20.23 -6.05 -3.28
N PRO A 140 -20.77 -6.89 -4.17
CA PRO A 140 -21.83 -7.82 -3.81
C PRO A 140 -21.26 -8.89 -2.87
N MET A 141 -21.65 -8.87 -1.60
CA MET A 141 -21.12 -9.72 -0.54
C MET A 141 -22.22 -10.59 0.07
N PHE A 142 -21.84 -11.44 1.03
CA PHE A 142 -22.75 -12.35 1.71
C PHE A 142 -22.66 -12.20 3.23
N LYS A 143 -23.74 -12.47 3.95
CA LYS A 143 -23.79 -12.62 5.41
C LYS A 143 -24.56 -13.89 5.79
N ASN A 144 -24.63 -14.19 7.08
CA ASN A 144 -25.32 -15.38 7.60
C ASN A 144 -24.79 -16.68 6.97
N MET A 145 -23.47 -16.89 6.99
CA MET A 145 -22.79 -18.06 6.41
C MET A 145 -23.02 -18.22 4.90
N GLY A 146 -23.14 -17.12 4.16
CA GLY A 146 -23.36 -17.14 2.72
C GLY A 146 -24.82 -17.18 2.27
N GLN A 147 -25.79 -17.15 3.20
CA GLN A 147 -27.22 -17.32 2.88
C GLN A 147 -27.93 -16.05 2.44
N GLU A 148 -27.41 -14.86 2.78
CA GLU A 148 -28.04 -13.60 2.43
C GLU A 148 -27.04 -12.69 1.72
N ALA A 149 -27.36 -12.27 0.49
CA ALA A 149 -26.56 -11.33 -0.27
C ALA A 149 -26.86 -9.87 0.13
N PHE A 150 -25.86 -9.01 0.07
CA PHE A 150 -26.01 -7.56 0.25
C PHE A 150 -24.90 -6.79 -0.46
N ASP A 151 -25.16 -5.54 -0.82
CA ASP A 151 -24.16 -4.67 -1.43
C ASP A 151 -23.35 -3.93 -0.35
N PHE A 152 -22.06 -4.21 -0.31
CA PHE A 152 -21.12 -3.49 0.56
C PHE A 152 -20.41 -2.39 -0.22
N ARG A 153 -20.60 -1.13 0.18
CA ARG A 153 -19.85 0.00 -0.38
C ARG A 153 -18.51 0.15 0.33
N ALA A 154 -17.47 -0.44 -0.22
CA ALA A 154 -16.10 -0.27 0.23
C ALA A 154 -15.59 1.12 -0.16
N LYS A 155 -15.09 1.89 0.82
CA LYS A 155 -14.62 3.26 0.59
C LYS A 155 -13.34 3.56 1.36
N PHE A 156 -12.38 4.21 0.70
CA PHE A 156 -11.21 4.78 1.33
C PHE A 156 -10.88 6.14 0.72
N GLN A 157 -10.80 7.17 1.56
CA GLN A 157 -10.40 8.51 1.17
C GLN A 157 -9.34 9.02 2.14
N ASP A 158 -8.26 9.58 1.59
CA ASP A 158 -7.23 10.26 2.38
C ASP A 158 -6.65 11.40 1.55
N THR A 159 -6.33 12.51 2.20
CA THR A 159 -5.56 13.61 1.60
C THR A 159 -4.34 13.85 2.48
N TYR A 160 -3.17 13.94 1.86
CA TYR A 160 -1.93 14.20 2.59
C TYR A 160 -0.96 15.05 1.76
N GLN A 161 0.01 15.66 2.44
CA GLN A 161 1.02 16.50 1.80
C GLN A 161 2.44 15.99 2.04
N ARG A 162 3.32 16.25 1.08
CA ARG A 162 4.77 16.10 1.21
C ARG A 162 5.45 17.38 0.75
N THR A 163 6.54 17.75 1.41
CA THR A 163 7.36 18.90 1.00
C THR A 163 8.55 18.39 0.19
N LYS A 164 8.79 18.99 -0.98
CA LYS A 164 9.96 18.77 -1.86
C LYS A 164 10.16 17.35 -2.40
N ILE A 165 9.21 16.44 -2.18
CA ILE A 165 9.24 15.07 -2.73
C ILE A 165 7.97 14.82 -3.52
N GLU A 166 8.17 14.44 -4.77
CA GLU A 166 7.12 13.91 -5.63
C GLU A 166 6.95 12.41 -5.39
N GLU A 167 5.70 11.96 -5.33
CA GLU A 167 5.30 10.56 -5.30
C GLU A 167 4.52 10.26 -6.58
N LYS A 168 4.93 9.19 -7.27
CA LYS A 168 4.30 8.67 -8.47
C LYS A 168 3.89 7.23 -8.22
N GLY A 169 2.60 6.98 -8.31
CA GLY A 169 2.04 5.64 -8.29
C GLY A 169 1.88 5.10 -9.71
N SER A 170 2.26 3.85 -9.91
CA SER A 170 1.99 3.11 -11.15
C SER A 170 1.65 1.67 -10.84
N TRP A 171 1.03 0.97 -11.80
CA TRP A 171 0.80 -0.46 -11.69
C TRP A 171 0.86 -1.11 -13.06
N ASP A 172 1.24 -2.38 -13.07
CA ASP A 172 1.11 -3.28 -14.20
C ASP A 172 0.21 -4.44 -13.81
N THR A 173 0.13 -5.49 -14.64
CA THR A 173 -0.76 -6.61 -14.35
C THR A 173 -0.40 -7.34 -13.05
N LYS A 174 0.86 -7.36 -12.61
CA LYS A 174 1.31 -8.16 -11.45
C LYS A 174 1.80 -7.33 -10.28
N SER A 175 1.99 -6.03 -10.43
CA SER A 175 2.59 -5.21 -9.38
C SER A 175 2.04 -3.80 -9.33
N CYS A 176 2.05 -3.24 -8.11
CA CYS A 176 1.87 -1.83 -7.86
C CYS A 176 3.20 -1.23 -7.43
N LYS A 177 3.52 -0.01 -7.86
CA LYS A 177 4.80 0.65 -7.60
C LYS A 177 4.58 2.08 -7.14
N ILE A 178 5.27 2.42 -6.07
CA ILE A 178 5.38 3.77 -5.55
C ILE A 178 6.79 4.22 -5.87
N HIS A 179 6.92 5.32 -6.58
CA HIS A 179 8.18 5.97 -6.91
C HIS A 179 8.24 7.31 -6.20
N LEU A 180 9.27 7.53 -5.41
CA LEU A 180 9.55 8.81 -4.78
C LEU A 180 10.79 9.38 -5.40
N GLU A 181 10.78 10.69 -5.66
CA GLU A 181 11.96 11.40 -6.13
C GLU A 181 12.01 12.81 -5.52
N PRO A 182 13.21 13.34 -5.21
CA PRO A 182 13.36 14.74 -4.82
C PRO A 182 12.92 15.65 -5.95
N HIS A 183 12.35 16.79 -5.60
CA HIS A 183 12.09 17.83 -6.59
C HIS A 183 13.42 18.28 -7.24
N PRO A 184 13.52 18.38 -8.58
CA PRO A 184 14.79 18.62 -9.27
C PRO A 184 15.53 19.90 -8.86
N ARG A 185 14.82 20.87 -8.29
CA ARG A 185 15.39 22.14 -7.81
C ARG A 185 15.95 22.06 -6.39
N ASP A 186 15.62 21.01 -5.64
CA ASP A 186 16.03 20.79 -4.26
C ASP A 186 16.84 19.51 -4.14
N ALA A 187 18.06 19.56 -4.70
CA ALA A 187 18.99 18.44 -4.63
C ALA A 187 19.54 18.19 -3.21
N ASN A 188 19.24 19.06 -2.24
CA ASN A 188 19.66 18.90 -0.85
C ASN A 188 18.42 18.68 0.03
N ILE A 189 18.03 17.41 0.20
CA ILE A 189 17.08 17.03 1.24
C ILE A 189 17.90 16.74 2.49
N GLU A 190 17.90 17.69 3.44
CA GLU A 190 18.44 17.49 4.80
C GLU A 190 17.59 16.46 5.56
N GLU A 191 17.98 16.12 6.80
CA GLU A 191 17.27 15.17 7.63
C GLU A 191 15.75 15.39 7.61
N SER A 192 15.02 14.39 7.14
CA SER A 192 13.62 14.55 6.80
C SER A 192 12.83 13.27 7.01
N THR A 193 11.61 13.45 7.51
CA THR A 193 10.64 12.37 7.64
C THR A 193 9.55 12.54 6.60
N HIS A 194 9.33 11.50 5.80
CA HIS A 194 8.35 11.50 4.74
C HIS A 194 7.29 10.45 5.01
N LYS A 195 6.04 10.88 5.08
CA LYS A 195 4.89 9.99 5.22
C LYS A 195 4.63 9.25 3.93
N LEU A 196 4.40 7.94 4.03
CA LEU A 196 3.95 7.08 2.94
C LEU A 196 2.49 6.70 3.19
N ARG A 197 1.62 6.94 2.21
CA ARG A 197 0.22 6.56 2.23
C ARG A 197 -0.16 6.09 0.84
N THR A 198 -0.62 4.86 0.72
CA THR A 198 -1.08 4.34 -0.58
C THR A 198 -2.20 3.33 -0.40
N LEU A 199 -2.99 3.15 -1.46
CA LEU A 199 -3.96 2.07 -1.60
C LEU A 199 -3.68 1.31 -2.90
N SER A 200 -3.61 -0.01 -2.81
CA SER A 200 -3.48 -0.91 -3.96
C SER A 200 -4.62 -1.93 -3.96
N VAL A 201 -5.20 -2.21 -5.12
CA VAL A 201 -6.24 -3.22 -5.29
C VAL A 201 -5.75 -4.30 -6.23
N PHE A 202 -5.90 -5.54 -5.78
CA PHE A 202 -5.60 -6.75 -6.54
C PHE A 202 -6.85 -7.62 -6.61
N GLN A 203 -7.06 -8.27 -7.74
CA GLN A 203 -8.24 -9.08 -8.00
C GLN A 203 -7.87 -10.41 -8.66
N THR A 204 -8.68 -11.43 -8.41
CA THR A 204 -8.64 -12.70 -9.14
C THR A 204 -10.01 -13.36 -9.16
N SER A 205 -10.32 -14.09 -10.21
CA SER A 205 -11.50 -14.97 -10.27
C SER A 205 -11.16 -16.42 -9.95
N GLU A 206 -9.87 -16.75 -9.78
CA GLU A 206 -9.42 -18.11 -9.48
C GLU A 206 -9.63 -18.41 -7.99
N LEU A 207 -10.16 -19.59 -7.67
CA LEU A 207 -10.13 -20.12 -6.31
C LEU A 207 -8.68 -20.54 -6.03
N LEU A 208 -7.93 -19.66 -5.39
CA LEU A 208 -6.53 -19.86 -5.08
C LEU A 208 -6.35 -20.56 -3.73
N ASP A 209 -5.11 -20.95 -3.44
CA ASP A 209 -4.70 -21.38 -2.12
C ASP A 209 -5.20 -20.38 -1.05
N PRO A 210 -5.54 -20.88 0.16
CA PRO A 210 -6.08 -20.03 1.22
C PRO A 210 -5.04 -19.06 1.80
N ILE A 211 -3.83 -19.02 1.23
CA ILE A 211 -2.75 -18.13 1.61
C ILE A 211 -2.21 -17.47 0.34
N ALA A 212 -2.36 -16.15 0.25
CA ALA A 212 -1.73 -15.34 -0.79
C ALA A 212 -0.44 -14.70 -0.27
N HIS A 213 0.59 -14.73 -1.10
CA HIS A 213 1.91 -14.20 -0.81
C HIS A 213 2.12 -12.90 -1.58
N PHE A 214 2.04 -11.76 -0.90
CA PHE A 214 2.39 -10.47 -1.48
C PHE A 214 3.83 -10.12 -1.13
N ASN A 215 4.65 -9.86 -2.15
CA ASN A 215 6.07 -9.54 -1.97
C ASN A 215 6.28 -8.03 -2.06
N PHE A 216 6.87 -7.45 -1.02
CA PHE A 216 7.19 -6.04 -0.93
C PHE A 216 8.69 -5.89 -1.20
N LYS A 217 9.05 -5.16 -2.25
CA LYS A 217 10.45 -4.85 -2.59
C LYS A 217 10.69 -3.38 -2.44
N PHE A 218 11.69 -3.03 -1.65
CA PHE A 218 12.05 -1.64 -1.41
C PHE A 218 13.43 -1.39 -2.01
N HIS A 219 13.51 -0.39 -2.90
CA HIS A 219 14.73 -0.01 -3.60
C HIS A 219 15.10 1.44 -3.29
N VAL A 220 16.38 1.67 -3.06
CA VAL A 220 16.93 3.04 -2.95
C VAL A 220 18.09 3.17 -3.93
N ARG A 221 18.12 4.30 -4.64
CA ARG A 221 19.28 4.72 -5.42
C ARG A 221 19.87 6.00 -4.84
N PRO A 222 21.00 5.91 -4.11
CA PRO A 222 21.78 7.09 -3.74
C PRO A 222 22.32 7.80 -4.99
N THR A 223 22.40 9.13 -4.96
CA THR A 223 22.94 9.90 -6.08
C THR A 223 24.43 9.61 -6.25
N GLY A 224 24.85 9.44 -7.51
CA GLY A 224 26.25 9.15 -7.84
C GLY A 224 26.67 7.70 -7.58
N ASP A 225 25.78 6.85 -7.04
CA ASP A 225 25.98 5.40 -6.99
C ASP A 225 25.10 4.72 -8.04
N SER A 226 25.73 3.92 -8.90
CA SER A 226 25.02 3.09 -9.90
C SER A 226 24.32 1.88 -9.26
N ARG A 227 24.65 1.54 -8.00
CA ARG A 227 24.10 0.38 -7.30
C ARG A 227 22.78 0.71 -6.63
N ARG A 228 21.87 -0.26 -6.65
CA ARG A 228 20.60 -0.22 -5.92
C ARG A 228 20.76 -0.96 -4.60
N ILE A 229 20.28 -0.36 -3.52
CA ILE A 229 20.12 -1.05 -2.23
C ILE A 229 18.71 -1.64 -2.23
N ILE A 230 18.59 -2.95 -2.02
CA ILE A 230 17.34 -3.70 -2.14
C ILE A 230 17.07 -4.45 -0.83
N THR A 231 15.84 -4.37 -0.32
CA THR A 231 15.33 -5.24 0.74
C THR A 231 13.95 -5.78 0.34
N ASN A 232 13.62 -6.99 0.82
CA ASN A 232 12.39 -7.67 0.48
C ASN A 232 11.66 -8.13 1.75
N PHE A 233 10.34 -8.10 1.72
CA PHE A 233 9.48 -8.65 2.76
C PHE A 233 8.32 -9.42 2.13
N ASP A 234 8.01 -10.59 2.68
CA ASP A 234 6.87 -11.41 2.24
C ASP A 234 5.71 -11.30 3.24
N LEU A 235 4.58 -10.78 2.76
CA LEU A 235 3.33 -10.78 3.50
C LEU A 235 2.53 -12.03 3.16
N LEU A 236 2.31 -12.85 4.18
CA LEU A 236 1.35 -13.95 4.15
C LEU A 236 -0.04 -13.43 4.50
N LEU A 237 -0.98 -13.46 3.56
CA LEU A 237 -2.37 -13.12 3.79
C LEU A 237 -3.23 -14.38 3.72
N GLY A 238 -3.91 -14.73 4.81
CA GLY A 238 -4.93 -15.78 4.78
C GLY A 238 -6.13 -15.29 3.98
N ILE A 239 -6.34 -15.84 2.79
CA ILE A 239 -7.52 -15.65 1.96
C ILE A 239 -8.47 -16.81 2.28
N PHE A 240 -9.33 -16.60 3.28
CA PHE A 240 -10.39 -17.53 3.69
C PHE A 240 -9.92 -18.93 4.08
N ALA A 241 -9.37 -19.06 5.29
CA ALA A 241 -9.26 -20.35 5.94
C ALA A 241 -10.60 -20.75 6.60
N SER A 242 -11.65 -21.06 5.83
CA SER A 242 -12.76 -21.86 6.33
C SER A 242 -13.70 -22.32 5.21
N LEU A 243 -13.62 -23.61 4.86
CA LEU A 243 -14.76 -24.53 4.63
C LEU A 243 -14.36 -25.90 4.04
N LEU A 244 -13.08 -26.23 3.90
CA LEU A 244 -12.61 -27.61 3.75
C LEU A 244 -11.97 -28.13 5.05
N GLY A 245 -12.74 -28.26 6.13
CA GLY A 245 -12.46 -29.20 7.23
C GLY A 245 -11.07 -29.24 7.90
N TYR A 246 -10.22 -28.21 7.79
CA TYR A 246 -8.94 -28.19 8.48
C TYR A 246 -9.12 -27.73 9.93
N THR A 247 -9.49 -28.68 10.79
CA THR A 247 -9.19 -28.60 12.23
C THR A 247 -7.71 -28.90 12.40
N GLY A 248 -6.91 -27.83 12.54
CA GLY A 248 -5.60 -27.91 13.20
C GLY A 248 -5.78 -27.69 14.70
#